data_AF-A0A3B9N8Q9-F1
#
_entry.id   AF-A0A3B9N8Q9-F1
#
_cell.length_a   1.000
_cell.length_b   1.000
_cell.length_c   1.000
_cell.angle_alpha   90.00
_cell.angle_beta   90.00
_cell.angle_gamma   90.00
#
_symmetry.space_group_name_H-M   'P 1'
#
loop_
_entity.id
_entity.type
_entity.pdbx_description
1 polymer ?
#
loop_
_entity_poly.entity_id
_entity_poly.type
_entity_poly.pdbx_seq_one_letter_code
_entity_poly.pdbx_strand_id
1 'polypeptide(L)'
;MKKTTLLMSLFLITLGLQAQELLSPSGKLKLQFSLDASGAPTYTLSYKGKAVIKPSKLGLELTGNTKKVEFSGAGEGNGEPLSSSLYDEFEQTAQESKHVDERWNPVWGEESEIRNHYNELTISLQQKTSKRKLVVRFRLFDQGLGFRYEFPEQKEMTYLVVKEEKTQFAMNGDHTAFWIPGDYDTQEYDYTKSRLSEIRGLMAKAITPNASQTPFSPTGVQTALMMKSDDGLYINIHEAALINYACMHLNLDDKNFVFQSWLTPDANGTKGNLQTPARSPWRTIMVSDDARDILASRMTLNLNEPTKIKDPSWIKPTKYVGVWWEMITGKSEWSYTDDLPSVHLGETDYSKVKPHGKHGAKTANVK
;
A
#
# COMPACT_ATOMS: atom_id res chain seq x y z
N MET A 1 -42.92 -63.41 9.60
CA MET A 1 -42.92 -61.96 9.29
C MET A 1 -41.69 -61.32 9.92
N LYS A 2 -40.58 -61.21 9.17
CA LYS A 2 -39.35 -60.53 9.62
C LYS A 2 -39.38 -59.12 9.03
N LYS A 3 -39.41 -58.09 9.89
CA LYS A 3 -39.37 -56.69 9.49
C LYS A 3 -37.92 -56.29 9.26
N THR A 4 -37.55 -56.03 8.01
CA THR A 4 -36.28 -55.42 7.62
C THR A 4 -36.46 -53.91 7.64
N THR A 5 -35.79 -53.24 8.59
CA THR A 5 -35.75 -51.79 8.69
C THR A 5 -34.65 -51.25 7.79
N LEU A 6 -35.01 -50.54 6.73
CA LEU A 6 -34.08 -49.90 5.80
C LEU A 6 -33.60 -48.58 6.41
N LEU A 7 -32.32 -48.52 6.81
CA LEU A 7 -31.68 -47.30 7.30
C LEU A 7 -31.23 -46.47 6.09
N MET A 8 -31.93 -45.36 5.82
CA MET A 8 -31.61 -44.43 4.74
C MET A 8 -30.55 -43.44 5.22
N SER A 9 -29.29 -43.67 4.83
CA SER A 9 -28.16 -42.79 5.13
C SER A 9 -28.26 -41.49 4.32
N LEU A 10 -28.48 -40.38 5.03
CA LEU A 10 -28.53 -39.03 4.50
C LEU A 10 -27.10 -38.56 4.15
N PHE A 11 -26.74 -38.56 2.86
CA PHE A 11 -25.52 -37.91 2.39
C PHE A 11 -25.70 -36.39 2.47
N LEU A 12 -25.12 -35.76 3.50
CA LEU A 12 -24.91 -34.31 3.51
C LEU A 12 -23.85 -33.98 2.43
N ILE A 13 -24.30 -33.44 1.31
CA ILE A 13 -23.42 -32.78 0.34
C ILE A 13 -23.02 -31.45 0.99
N THR A 14 -21.90 -31.43 1.68
CA THR A 14 -21.24 -30.18 2.07
C THR A 14 -20.77 -29.50 0.78
N LEU A 15 -21.46 -28.43 0.38
CA LEU A 15 -20.93 -27.45 -0.58
C LEU A 15 -19.65 -26.87 0.03
N GLY A 16 -18.52 -27.51 -0.28
CA GLY A 16 -17.21 -27.03 0.13
C GLY A 16 -16.96 -25.69 -0.56
N LEU A 17 -16.88 -24.62 0.23
CA LEU A 17 -16.16 -23.41 -0.17
C LEU A 17 -14.74 -23.86 -0.56
N GLN A 18 -14.43 -23.87 -1.85
CA GLN A 18 -13.08 -24.13 -2.32
C GLN A 18 -12.23 -22.90 -2.03
N ALA A 19 -11.53 -22.91 -0.89
CA ALA A 19 -10.49 -21.94 -0.59
C ALA A 19 -9.21 -22.34 -1.34
N GLN A 20 -8.62 -21.41 -2.09
CA GLN A 20 -7.34 -21.61 -2.75
C GLN A 20 -6.22 -21.38 -1.74
N GLU A 21 -5.31 -22.34 -1.62
CA GLU A 21 -4.17 -22.27 -0.70
C GLU A 21 -2.88 -21.96 -1.44
N LEU A 22 -2.04 -21.11 -0.84
CA LEU A 22 -0.67 -20.85 -1.27
C LEU A 22 0.24 -20.93 -0.04
N LEU A 23 1.29 -21.75 -0.12
CA LEU A 23 2.31 -21.88 0.92
C LEU A 23 3.57 -21.11 0.53
N SER A 24 4.30 -20.56 1.51
CA SER A 24 5.65 -20.04 1.26
C SER A 24 6.61 -21.17 0.87
N PRO A 25 7.78 -20.90 0.27
CA PRO A 25 8.75 -21.93 -0.06
C PRO A 25 9.16 -22.83 1.12
N SER A 26 9.29 -22.27 2.33
CA SER A 26 9.54 -23.03 3.57
C SER A 26 8.32 -23.69 4.19
N GLY A 27 7.11 -23.42 3.69
CA GLY A 27 5.84 -23.87 4.26
C GLY A 27 5.43 -23.17 5.57
N LYS A 28 6.22 -22.21 6.07
CA LYS A 28 5.92 -21.50 7.33
C LYS A 28 4.75 -20.53 7.20
N LEU A 29 4.59 -19.88 6.05
CA LEU A 29 3.42 -19.04 5.78
C LEU A 29 2.41 -19.77 4.92
N LYS A 30 1.16 -19.47 5.17
CA LYS A 30 0.03 -19.96 4.39
C LYS A 30 -0.98 -18.84 4.18
N LEU A 31 -1.23 -18.54 2.91
CA LEU A 31 -2.30 -17.70 2.41
C LEU A 31 -3.49 -18.59 2.04
N GLN A 32 -4.70 -18.17 2.41
CA GLN A 32 -5.93 -18.73 1.85
C GLN A 32 -6.74 -17.63 1.20
N PHE A 33 -7.16 -17.85 -0.05
CA PHE A 33 -8.05 -16.98 -0.80
C PHE A 33 -9.43 -17.63 -0.95
N SER A 34 -10.49 -16.82 -0.91
CA SER A 34 -11.86 -17.28 -1.20
C SER A 34 -12.76 -16.12 -1.63
N LEU A 35 -13.90 -16.44 -2.22
CA LEU A 35 -15.01 -15.49 -2.41
C LEU A 35 -16.05 -15.70 -1.30
N ASP A 36 -16.52 -14.61 -0.70
CA ASP A 36 -17.64 -14.69 0.26
C ASP A 36 -18.99 -14.91 -0.46
N ALA A 37 -20.09 -15.01 0.29
CA ALA A 37 -21.42 -15.26 -0.28
C ALA A 37 -21.90 -14.17 -1.25
N SER A 38 -21.36 -12.94 -1.16
CA SER A 38 -21.64 -11.84 -2.08
C SER A 38 -20.71 -11.83 -3.31
N GLY A 39 -19.75 -12.76 -3.38
CA GLY A 39 -18.70 -12.73 -4.38
C GLY A 39 -17.60 -11.72 -4.06
N ALA A 40 -17.47 -11.25 -2.82
CA ALA A 40 -16.38 -10.37 -2.43
C ALA A 40 -15.08 -11.17 -2.26
N PRO A 41 -13.97 -10.75 -2.86
CA PRO A 41 -12.69 -11.44 -2.69
C PRO A 41 -12.16 -11.25 -1.27
N THR A 42 -11.72 -12.35 -0.65
CA THR A 42 -11.24 -12.39 0.72
C THR A 42 -9.94 -13.17 0.82
N TYR A 43 -9.09 -12.82 1.79
CA TYR A 43 -7.90 -13.59 2.11
C TYR A 43 -7.65 -13.71 3.62
N THR A 44 -6.89 -14.73 4.00
CA THR A 44 -6.29 -14.89 5.34
C THR A 44 -4.80 -15.17 5.21
N LEU A 45 -4.03 -14.85 6.24
CA LEU A 45 -2.61 -15.18 6.31
C LEU A 45 -2.29 -15.79 7.67
N SER A 46 -1.56 -16.90 7.68
CA SER A 46 -1.03 -17.52 8.89
C SER A 46 0.48 -17.74 8.79
N TYR A 47 1.16 -17.66 9.94
CA TYR A 47 2.60 -17.90 10.10
C TYR A 47 2.81 -18.93 11.21
N LYS A 48 3.42 -20.07 10.89
CA LYS A 48 3.63 -21.20 11.81
C LYS A 48 2.34 -21.62 12.54
N GLY A 49 1.21 -21.59 11.82
CA GLY A 49 -0.12 -21.93 12.35
C GLY A 49 -0.81 -20.82 13.17
N LYS A 50 -0.15 -19.70 13.45
CA LYS A 50 -0.75 -18.54 14.12
C LYS A 50 -1.40 -17.61 13.08
N ALA A 51 -2.56 -17.06 13.38
CA ALA A 51 -3.23 -16.09 12.51
C ALA A 51 -2.47 -14.75 12.51
N VAL A 52 -2.10 -14.29 11.33
CA VAL A 52 -1.46 -12.97 11.10
C VAL A 52 -2.52 -12.00 10.60
N ILE A 53 -3.25 -12.40 9.56
CA ILE A 53 -4.37 -11.66 8.99
C ILE A 53 -5.63 -12.55 9.06
N LYS A 54 -6.64 -12.10 9.82
CA LYS A 54 -7.98 -12.69 9.83
C LYS A 54 -8.68 -12.44 8.49
N PRO A 55 -9.82 -13.10 8.19
CA PRO A 55 -10.55 -12.88 6.93
C PRO A 55 -10.71 -11.40 6.60
N SER A 56 -10.08 -10.97 5.51
CA SER A 56 -9.96 -9.58 5.10
C SER A 56 -10.42 -9.42 3.66
N LYS A 57 -11.28 -8.43 3.41
CA LYS A 57 -11.82 -8.15 2.07
C LYS A 57 -10.80 -7.41 1.19
N LEU A 58 -10.95 -7.61 -0.11
CA LEU A 58 -10.17 -6.97 -1.16
C LEU A 58 -11.13 -6.35 -2.18
N GLY A 59 -10.78 -5.19 -2.74
CA GLY A 59 -11.54 -4.59 -3.83
C GLY A 59 -11.44 -3.07 -3.83
N LEU A 60 -12.11 -2.44 -4.78
CA LEU A 60 -12.11 -0.99 -4.97
C LEU A 60 -13.52 -0.48 -5.17
N GLU A 61 -13.80 0.71 -4.66
CA GLU A 61 -14.95 1.51 -5.07
C GLU A 61 -14.50 2.54 -6.11
N LEU A 62 -15.18 2.59 -7.24
CA LEU A 62 -14.94 3.52 -8.34
C LEU A 62 -15.91 4.70 -8.24
N THR A 63 -15.61 5.80 -8.94
CA THR A 63 -16.61 6.86 -9.11
C THR A 63 -17.70 6.37 -10.07
N GLY A 64 -18.97 6.41 -9.62
CA GLY A 64 -20.09 5.75 -10.30
C GLY A 64 -20.74 6.50 -11.46
N ASN A 65 -20.09 7.51 -12.04
CA ASN A 65 -20.81 8.53 -12.84
C ASN A 65 -20.29 8.76 -14.28
N THR A 66 -19.66 7.79 -14.93
CA THR A 66 -19.40 7.94 -16.37
C THR A 66 -20.55 7.30 -17.16
N LYS A 67 -21.62 8.08 -17.42
CA LYS A 67 -22.45 7.83 -18.61
C LYS A 67 -21.50 7.86 -19.82
N LYS A 68 -21.58 6.88 -20.72
CA LYS A 68 -20.88 6.96 -22.01
C LYS A 68 -21.38 8.22 -22.73
N VAL A 69 -20.54 9.24 -22.83
CA VAL A 69 -20.78 10.38 -23.71
C VAL A 69 -20.19 9.99 -25.05
N GLU A 70 -21.04 9.60 -26.00
CA GLU A 70 -20.58 9.36 -27.37
C GLU A 70 -20.30 10.70 -28.04
N PHE A 71 -19.14 10.83 -28.69
CA PHE A 71 -18.80 12.01 -29.49
C PHE A 71 -19.51 11.92 -30.84
N SER A 72 -20.83 12.00 -30.80
CA SER A 72 -21.68 12.37 -31.93
C SER A 72 -22.79 13.25 -31.35
N GLY A 73 -23.31 14.22 -32.07
CA GLY A 73 -24.35 15.14 -31.58
C GLY A 73 -25.69 14.50 -31.19
N ALA A 74 -25.70 13.22 -30.81
CA ALA A 74 -26.84 12.42 -30.41
C ALA A 74 -26.88 12.23 -28.88
N GLY A 75 -27.16 13.32 -28.15
CA GLY A 75 -27.68 13.27 -26.78
C GLY A 75 -26.79 12.67 -25.68
N GLU A 76 -27.18 12.89 -24.43
CA GLU A 76 -26.65 12.10 -23.31
C GLU A 76 -26.97 10.62 -23.56
N GLY A 77 -25.95 9.75 -23.56
CA GLY A 77 -26.18 8.32 -23.72
C GLY A 77 -27.16 7.81 -22.66
N ASN A 78 -28.22 7.10 -23.10
CA ASN A 78 -29.20 6.41 -22.26
C ASN A 78 -28.60 5.14 -21.59
N GLY A 79 -27.31 5.16 -21.26
CA GLY A 79 -26.65 4.04 -20.58
C GLY A 79 -27.06 3.97 -19.12
N GLU A 80 -27.39 2.77 -18.65
CA GLU A 80 -27.54 2.48 -17.22
C GLU A 80 -26.29 2.92 -16.45
N PRO A 81 -26.42 3.52 -15.25
CA PRO A 81 -25.28 3.86 -14.42
C PRO A 81 -24.39 2.63 -14.18
N LEU A 82 -23.10 2.73 -14.51
CA LEU A 82 -22.15 1.68 -14.17
C LEU A 82 -22.02 1.61 -12.65
N SER A 83 -22.20 0.42 -12.08
CA SER A 83 -21.99 0.19 -10.64
C SER A 83 -20.62 0.70 -10.20
N SER A 84 -20.59 1.48 -9.12
CA SER A 84 -19.35 1.92 -8.46
C SER A 84 -18.59 0.76 -7.81
N SER A 85 -19.20 -0.42 -7.66
CA SER A 85 -18.54 -1.57 -7.02
C SER A 85 -17.54 -2.26 -7.93
N LEU A 86 -16.30 -2.34 -7.48
CA LEU A 86 -15.29 -3.31 -7.94
C LEU A 86 -14.76 -4.10 -6.72
N TYR A 87 -15.66 -4.50 -5.81
CA TYR A 87 -15.33 -5.21 -4.57
C TYR A 87 -16.22 -6.42 -4.27
N ASP A 88 -17.24 -6.69 -5.08
CA ASP A 88 -18.17 -7.82 -4.92
C ASP A 88 -18.72 -8.31 -6.27
N GLU A 89 -19.67 -9.25 -6.22
CA GLU A 89 -20.31 -9.91 -7.35
C GLU A 89 -19.35 -10.67 -8.27
N PHE A 90 -18.14 -11.00 -7.79
CA PHE A 90 -17.19 -11.75 -8.59
C PHE A 90 -17.51 -13.24 -8.62
N GLU A 91 -17.13 -13.87 -9.72
CA GLU A 91 -16.85 -15.29 -9.83
C GLU A 91 -15.40 -15.50 -10.26
N GLN A 92 -14.78 -16.57 -9.78
CA GLN A 92 -13.45 -16.95 -10.23
C GLN A 92 -13.55 -17.62 -11.60
N THR A 93 -12.80 -17.10 -12.56
CA THR A 93 -12.80 -17.57 -13.96
C THR A 93 -11.54 -18.35 -14.31
N ALA A 94 -10.41 -18.03 -13.68
CA ALA A 94 -9.16 -18.76 -13.86
C ALA A 94 -8.26 -18.63 -12.63
N GLN A 95 -7.31 -19.55 -12.53
CA GLN A 95 -6.25 -19.58 -11.52
C GLN A 95 -4.96 -20.02 -12.18
N GLU A 96 -3.85 -19.37 -11.82
CA GLU A 96 -2.51 -19.76 -12.22
C GLU A 96 -1.57 -19.77 -11.01
N SER A 97 -0.59 -20.67 -11.02
CA SER A 97 0.42 -20.76 -9.97
C SER A 97 1.81 -20.80 -10.58
N LYS A 98 2.76 -20.14 -9.92
CA LYS A 98 4.16 -20.07 -10.38
C LYS A 98 5.10 -20.16 -9.18
N HIS A 99 6.27 -20.75 -9.40
CA HIS A 99 7.41 -20.69 -8.48
C HIS A 99 8.51 -19.84 -9.11
N VAL A 100 9.13 -18.96 -8.32
CA VAL A 100 10.29 -18.17 -8.75
C VAL A 100 11.37 -18.28 -7.71
N ASP A 101 12.59 -18.57 -8.15
CA ASP A 101 13.80 -18.57 -7.34
C ASP A 101 14.96 -18.05 -8.20
N GLU A 102 15.26 -16.77 -8.05
CA GLU A 102 16.30 -16.09 -8.81
C GLU A 102 17.11 -15.16 -7.90
N ARG A 103 18.21 -14.63 -8.42
CA ARG A 103 19.11 -13.72 -7.70
C ARG A 103 19.43 -12.51 -8.58
N TRP A 104 19.59 -11.36 -7.96
CA TRP A 104 19.97 -10.13 -8.63
C TRP A 104 20.90 -9.29 -7.75
N ASN A 105 21.70 -8.43 -8.39
CA ASN A 105 22.69 -7.62 -7.69
C ASN A 105 22.21 -6.15 -7.70
N PRO A 106 22.05 -5.51 -6.53
CA PRO A 106 21.77 -4.09 -6.48
C PRO A 106 22.99 -3.27 -6.91
N VAL A 107 22.77 -2.08 -7.46
CA VAL A 107 23.85 -1.14 -7.78
C VAL A 107 24.58 -0.69 -6.52
N TRP A 108 23.82 -0.49 -5.45
CA TRP A 108 24.26 -0.24 -4.08
C TRP A 108 23.19 -0.80 -3.14
N GLY A 109 23.58 -1.31 -1.98
CA GLY A 109 22.64 -1.93 -1.05
C GLY A 109 23.35 -2.44 0.21
N GLU A 110 22.56 -3.04 1.09
CA GLU A 110 23.05 -3.63 2.34
C GLU A 110 23.81 -4.95 2.11
N GLU A 111 23.53 -5.65 1.00
CA GLU A 111 24.28 -6.80 0.51
C GLU A 111 24.55 -6.74 -1.00
N SER A 112 25.50 -7.54 -1.46
CA SER A 112 25.94 -7.57 -2.87
C SER A 112 25.02 -8.37 -3.80
N GLU A 113 24.19 -9.26 -3.26
CA GLU A 113 23.27 -10.11 -4.01
C GLU A 113 21.99 -10.33 -3.19
N ILE A 114 20.84 -10.17 -3.83
CA ILE A 114 19.52 -10.34 -3.24
C ILE A 114 18.83 -11.53 -3.92
N ARG A 115 18.29 -12.45 -3.12
CA ARG A 115 17.47 -13.57 -3.60
C ARG A 115 16.01 -13.16 -3.70
N ASN A 116 15.39 -13.47 -4.83
CA ASN A 116 13.97 -13.30 -5.09
C ASN A 116 13.32 -14.71 -5.16
N HIS A 117 12.77 -15.15 -4.02
CA HIS A 117 12.25 -16.52 -3.87
C HIS A 117 10.83 -16.51 -3.31
N TYR A 118 9.85 -16.91 -4.13
CA TYR A 118 8.44 -16.92 -3.74
C TYR A 118 7.63 -17.96 -4.52
N ASN A 119 6.50 -18.35 -3.91
CA ASN A 119 5.39 -18.97 -4.63
C ASN A 119 4.36 -17.90 -5.00
N GLU A 120 3.75 -18.01 -6.17
CA GLU A 120 2.79 -17.05 -6.70
C GLU A 120 1.45 -17.71 -7.00
N LEU A 121 0.36 -17.01 -6.68
CA LEU A 121 -1.00 -17.37 -7.03
C LEU A 121 -1.65 -16.18 -7.74
N THR A 122 -2.16 -16.41 -8.94
CA THR A 122 -2.89 -15.41 -9.72
C THR A 122 -4.34 -15.85 -9.82
N ILE A 123 -5.26 -15.01 -9.35
CA ILE A 123 -6.69 -15.28 -9.40
C ILE A 123 -7.35 -14.30 -10.37
N SER A 124 -7.98 -14.84 -11.42
CA SER A 124 -8.75 -14.07 -12.38
C SER A 124 -10.22 -14.07 -12.00
N LEU A 125 -10.78 -12.89 -11.78
CA LEU A 125 -12.13 -12.67 -11.33
C LEU A 125 -12.94 -11.93 -12.40
N GLN A 126 -14.22 -12.24 -12.51
CA GLN A 126 -15.17 -11.51 -13.35
C GLN A 126 -16.44 -11.18 -12.58
N GLN A 127 -16.90 -9.93 -12.63
CA GLN A 127 -18.20 -9.57 -12.05
C GLN A 127 -19.34 -10.17 -12.87
N LYS A 128 -20.32 -10.79 -12.20
CA LYS A 128 -21.46 -11.45 -12.83
C LYS A 128 -22.31 -10.48 -13.64
N THR A 129 -22.55 -9.28 -13.11
CA THR A 129 -23.45 -8.29 -13.71
C THR A 129 -22.73 -7.39 -14.71
N SER A 130 -21.70 -6.65 -14.26
CA SER A 130 -20.98 -5.67 -15.10
C SER A 130 -19.99 -6.31 -16.09
N LYS A 131 -19.72 -7.61 -15.96
CA LYS A 131 -18.73 -8.38 -16.75
C LYS A 131 -17.28 -7.85 -16.65
N ARG A 132 -17.01 -6.86 -15.79
CA ARG A 132 -15.67 -6.33 -15.53
C ARG A 132 -14.77 -7.41 -14.94
N LYS A 133 -13.54 -7.46 -15.42
CA LYS A 133 -12.50 -8.38 -14.98
C LYS A 133 -11.51 -7.69 -14.06
N LEU A 134 -11.12 -8.40 -13.02
CA LEU A 134 -10.10 -8.02 -12.06
C LEU A 134 -9.16 -9.21 -11.85
N VAL A 135 -7.86 -8.98 -11.76
CA VAL A 135 -6.90 -10.01 -11.37
C VAL A 135 -6.31 -9.63 -10.03
N VAL A 136 -6.20 -10.59 -9.12
CA VAL A 136 -5.46 -10.45 -7.87
C VAL A 136 -4.25 -11.37 -7.92
N ARG A 137 -3.05 -10.79 -7.86
CA ARG A 137 -1.79 -11.54 -7.85
C ARG A 137 -1.20 -11.52 -6.46
N PHE A 138 -0.92 -12.70 -5.92
CA PHE A 138 -0.28 -12.91 -4.63
C PHE A 138 1.10 -13.52 -4.84
N ARG A 139 2.11 -13.00 -4.15
CA ARG A 139 3.45 -13.58 -4.01
C ARG A 139 3.73 -13.83 -2.55
N LEU A 140 3.96 -15.08 -2.19
CA LEU A 140 4.21 -15.51 -0.82
C LEU A 140 5.67 -15.94 -0.69
N PHE A 141 6.42 -15.13 0.06
CA PHE A 141 7.81 -15.32 0.41
C PHE A 141 7.90 -16.00 1.78
N ASP A 142 9.09 -16.40 2.19
CA ASP A 142 9.32 -16.89 3.56
C ASP A 142 9.25 -15.78 4.62
N GLN A 143 9.37 -14.52 4.21
CA GLN A 143 9.34 -13.34 5.05
C GLN A 143 7.94 -12.68 5.13
N GLY A 144 7.03 -13.02 4.21
CA GLY A 144 5.76 -12.30 4.11
C GLY A 144 4.99 -12.50 2.82
N LEU A 145 3.86 -11.81 2.74
CA LEU A 145 2.96 -11.78 1.59
C LEU A 145 3.06 -10.42 0.88
N GLY A 146 3.15 -10.45 -0.44
CA GLY A 146 2.85 -9.31 -1.31
C GLY A 146 1.63 -9.61 -2.17
N PHE A 147 0.70 -8.67 -2.35
CA PHE A 147 -0.37 -8.82 -3.33
C PHE A 147 -0.72 -7.50 -4.03
N ARG A 148 -1.28 -7.57 -5.23
CA ARG A 148 -1.74 -6.40 -5.99
C ARG A 148 -2.96 -6.69 -6.85
N TYR A 149 -3.64 -5.64 -7.25
CA TYR A 149 -4.67 -5.65 -8.28
C TYR A 149 -4.03 -5.45 -9.65
N GLU A 150 -4.47 -6.22 -10.65
CA GLU A 150 -4.16 -5.99 -12.06
C GLU A 150 -5.48 -5.77 -12.81
N PHE A 151 -5.52 -4.70 -13.59
CA PHE A 151 -6.67 -4.25 -14.37
C PHE A 151 -6.38 -4.53 -15.84
N PRO A 152 -6.76 -5.72 -16.37
CA PRO A 152 -6.46 -6.08 -17.75
C PRO A 152 -7.24 -5.19 -18.72
N GLU A 153 -6.67 -5.00 -19.91
CA GLU A 153 -7.36 -4.34 -21.02
C GLU A 153 -8.64 -5.10 -21.39
N GLN A 154 -9.76 -4.37 -21.44
CA GLN A 154 -11.08 -4.95 -21.66
C GLN A 154 -12.09 -3.89 -22.13
N LYS A 155 -13.17 -4.36 -22.77
CA LYS A 155 -14.25 -3.50 -23.28
C LYS A 155 -15.06 -2.80 -22.19
N GLU A 156 -15.26 -3.47 -21.05
CA GLU A 156 -16.17 -3.00 -19.99
C GLU A 156 -15.50 -2.05 -18.98
N MET A 157 -14.19 -1.85 -19.09
CA MET A 157 -13.42 -1.00 -18.19
C MET A 157 -12.10 -0.61 -18.83
N THR A 158 -12.07 0.51 -19.55
CA THR A 158 -10.85 1.06 -20.16
C THR A 158 -10.22 2.15 -19.29
N TYR A 159 -11.05 3.02 -18.72
CA TYR A 159 -10.66 4.04 -17.76
C TYR A 159 -11.39 3.77 -16.45
N LEU A 160 -10.70 3.96 -15.33
CA LEU A 160 -11.29 3.84 -14.01
C LEU A 160 -10.74 4.95 -13.10
N VAL A 161 -11.65 5.54 -12.33
CA VAL A 161 -11.33 6.55 -11.32
C VAL A 161 -11.64 5.93 -9.96
N VAL A 162 -10.61 5.76 -9.15
CA VAL A 162 -10.70 5.17 -7.82
C VAL A 162 -11.32 6.19 -6.88
N LYS A 163 -12.44 5.83 -6.25
CA LYS A 163 -13.02 6.58 -5.14
C LYS A 163 -12.37 6.14 -3.83
N GLU A 164 -12.30 4.84 -3.59
CA GLU A 164 -11.63 4.24 -2.44
C GLU A 164 -11.05 2.87 -2.79
N GLU A 165 -9.90 2.54 -2.23
CA GLU A 165 -9.44 1.15 -2.14
C GLU A 165 -9.95 0.55 -0.83
N LYS A 166 -10.57 -0.64 -0.90
CA LYS A 166 -11.19 -1.33 0.25
C LYS A 166 -10.36 -2.54 0.70
N THR A 167 -9.05 -2.47 0.56
CA THR A 167 -8.12 -3.52 1.00
C THR A 167 -8.07 -3.56 2.52
N GLN A 168 -8.35 -4.72 3.11
CA GLN A 168 -8.33 -4.90 4.55
C GLN A 168 -7.11 -5.70 5.05
N PHE A 169 -6.74 -5.42 6.29
CA PHE A 169 -5.77 -6.13 7.10
C PHE A 169 -6.37 -6.29 8.50
N ALA A 170 -7.17 -7.33 8.69
CA ALA A 170 -7.82 -7.62 9.96
C ALA A 170 -6.84 -8.28 10.93
N MET A 171 -6.44 -7.57 11.98
CA MET A 171 -5.47 -8.04 12.98
C MET A 171 -6.08 -9.09 13.90
N ASN A 172 -5.24 -9.96 14.45
CA ASN A 172 -5.68 -11.00 15.37
C ASN A 172 -5.72 -10.56 16.85
N GLY A 173 -5.45 -9.29 17.13
CA GLY A 173 -5.56 -8.74 18.48
C GLY A 173 -5.21 -7.26 18.56
N ASP A 174 -5.22 -6.73 19.78
CA ASP A 174 -4.83 -5.36 20.10
C ASP A 174 -3.30 -5.25 20.18
N HIS A 175 -2.63 -5.28 19.03
CA HIS A 175 -1.17 -5.30 18.95
C HIS A 175 -0.54 -4.01 19.48
N THR A 176 0.71 -4.08 19.93
CA THR A 176 1.51 -2.87 20.14
C THR A 176 1.99 -2.37 18.78
N ALA A 177 1.67 -1.14 18.42
CA ALA A 177 2.09 -0.48 17.19
C ALA A 177 3.17 0.58 17.44
N PHE A 178 4.01 0.80 16.44
CA PHE A 178 4.95 1.90 16.34
C PHE A 178 4.55 2.71 15.11
N TRP A 179 3.91 3.86 15.35
CA TRP A 179 3.15 4.56 14.31
C TRP A 179 3.39 6.07 14.34
N ILE A 180 3.10 6.71 13.21
CA ILE A 180 2.97 8.16 13.05
C ILE A 180 1.59 8.48 12.48
N PRO A 181 1.03 9.69 12.74
CA PRO A 181 -0.26 10.11 12.19
C PRO A 181 -0.35 9.96 10.67
N GLY A 182 -1.45 9.38 10.19
CA GLY A 182 -1.76 9.32 8.77
C GLY A 182 -2.03 10.72 8.23
N ASP A 183 -1.23 11.16 7.25
CA ASP A 183 -1.17 12.54 6.80
C ASP A 183 -0.75 12.60 5.33
N TYR A 184 -1.41 13.44 4.54
CA TYR A 184 -1.16 13.52 3.10
C TYR A 184 0.10 14.31 2.70
N ASP A 185 0.63 15.15 3.60
CA ASP A 185 1.60 16.18 3.25
C ASP A 185 2.93 16.06 4.00
N THR A 186 2.97 15.38 5.15
CA THR A 186 4.20 15.23 5.94
C THR A 186 4.32 13.88 6.63
N GLN A 187 5.56 13.45 6.83
CA GLN A 187 5.93 12.28 7.64
C GLN A 187 6.89 12.67 8.78
N GLU A 188 7.10 13.97 9.02
CA GLU A 188 8.04 14.52 9.99
C GLU A 188 7.46 14.55 11.41
N TYR A 189 6.89 13.42 11.82
CA TYR A 189 6.35 13.21 13.16
C TYR A 189 7.27 12.29 13.96
N ASP A 190 7.34 12.52 15.27
CA ASP A 190 7.90 11.53 16.19
C ASP A 190 6.98 10.29 16.25
N TYR A 191 7.59 9.10 16.31
CA TYR A 191 6.85 7.86 16.46
C TYR A 191 6.17 7.77 17.83
N THR A 192 4.92 7.30 17.82
CA THR A 192 4.20 6.88 19.02
C THR A 192 4.23 5.36 19.13
N LYS A 193 4.50 4.86 20.34
CA LYS A 193 4.36 3.44 20.69
C LYS A 193 3.13 3.28 21.59
N SER A 194 2.13 2.54 21.13
CA SER A 194 0.89 2.30 21.89
C SER A 194 0.21 1.02 21.45
N ARG A 195 -0.85 0.60 22.16
CA ARG A 195 -1.81 -0.37 21.65
C ARG A 195 -2.62 0.21 20.48
N LEU A 196 -3.21 -0.65 19.65
CA LEU A 196 -4.11 -0.24 18.57
C LEU A 196 -5.33 0.49 19.13
N SER A 197 -5.87 0.00 20.25
CA SER A 197 -6.99 0.61 20.97
C SER A 197 -6.69 2.01 21.54
N GLU A 198 -5.41 2.35 21.72
CA GLU A 198 -4.98 3.63 22.29
C GLU A 198 -4.72 4.71 21.23
N ILE A 199 -4.59 4.34 19.94
CA ILE A 199 -4.24 5.28 18.85
C ILE A 199 -5.18 6.48 18.84
N ARG A 200 -6.50 6.25 18.93
CA ARG A 200 -7.50 7.32 18.94
C ARG A 200 -7.26 8.34 20.03
N GLY A 201 -6.95 7.87 21.24
CA GLY A 201 -6.75 8.74 22.40
C GLY A 201 -5.43 9.52 22.35
N LEU A 202 -4.45 9.05 21.58
CA LEU A 202 -3.13 9.65 21.45
C LEU A 202 -2.95 10.50 20.20
N MET A 203 -3.81 10.35 19.18
CA MET A 203 -3.68 11.01 17.88
C MET A 203 -3.51 12.54 17.97
N ALA A 204 -4.35 13.21 18.77
CA ALA A 204 -4.29 14.67 18.92
C ALA A 204 -2.95 15.16 19.49
N LYS A 205 -2.28 14.35 20.32
CA LYS A 205 -0.95 14.65 20.87
C LYS A 205 0.16 14.28 19.88
N ALA A 206 -0.05 13.24 19.09
CA ALA A 206 0.93 12.75 18.11
C ALA A 206 1.06 13.69 16.89
N ILE A 207 0.02 14.44 16.55
CA ILE A 207 0.06 15.46 15.50
C ILE A 207 0.71 16.73 16.05
N THR A 208 2.00 16.90 15.80
CA THR A 208 2.77 18.11 16.14
C THR A 208 2.74 19.14 15.01
N PRO A 209 2.97 20.44 15.26
CA PRO A 209 2.96 21.45 14.20
C PRO A 209 3.98 21.19 13.09
N ASN A 210 3.54 21.27 11.84
CA ASN A 210 4.38 21.28 10.64
C ASN A 210 3.92 22.40 9.67
N ALA A 211 4.80 22.82 8.76
CA ALA A 211 4.49 23.84 7.75
C ALA A 211 3.43 23.37 6.74
N SER A 212 3.35 22.06 6.47
CA SER A 212 2.34 21.44 5.61
C SER A 212 1.90 20.11 6.23
N GLN A 213 0.62 19.99 6.56
CA GLN A 213 0.05 18.78 7.17
C GLN A 213 -1.44 18.69 6.88
N THR A 214 -1.90 17.49 6.50
CA THR A 214 -3.33 17.18 6.34
C THR A 214 -3.63 15.81 6.93
N PRO A 215 -3.81 15.71 8.28
CA PRO A 215 -4.26 14.49 8.92
C PRO A 215 -5.68 14.12 8.49
N PHE A 216 -5.96 12.84 8.26
CA PHE A 216 -7.25 12.42 7.68
C PHE A 216 -8.21 11.66 8.62
N SER A 217 -7.72 11.14 9.74
CA SER A 217 -8.54 10.32 10.64
C SER A 217 -7.99 10.32 12.07
N PRO A 218 -8.85 10.27 13.11
CA PRO A 218 -8.42 10.07 14.49
C PRO A 218 -7.73 8.72 14.73
N THR A 219 -7.82 7.78 13.78
CA THR A 219 -7.20 6.46 13.83
C THR A 219 -6.41 6.14 12.55
N GLY A 220 -6.09 7.18 11.77
CA GLY A 220 -5.28 7.06 10.56
C GLY A 220 -3.79 7.01 10.89
N VAL A 221 -3.06 6.10 10.27
CA VAL A 221 -1.60 5.96 10.42
C VAL A 221 -0.93 5.80 9.06
N GLN A 222 0.34 6.18 8.96
CA GLN A 222 1.15 5.94 7.76
C GLN A 222 1.70 4.52 7.71
N THR A 223 2.25 4.14 6.55
CA THR A 223 3.04 2.93 6.38
C THR A 223 4.51 3.29 6.11
N ALA A 224 5.51 2.45 6.41
CA ALA A 224 5.47 1.08 6.90
C ALA A 224 5.04 0.99 8.39
N LEU A 225 3.85 0.44 8.65
CA LEU A 225 3.31 0.31 9.99
C LEU A 225 3.93 -0.92 10.66
N MET A 226 4.67 -0.70 11.75
CA MET A 226 5.30 -1.77 12.50
C MET A 226 4.48 -2.13 13.74
N MET A 227 4.29 -3.43 13.97
CA MET A 227 3.54 -3.97 15.10
C MET A 227 4.24 -5.15 15.76
N LYS A 228 3.95 -5.35 17.05
CA LYS A 228 4.30 -6.53 17.83
C LYS A 228 3.02 -7.09 18.47
N SER A 229 2.71 -8.35 18.18
CA SER A 229 1.60 -9.06 18.81
C SER A 229 1.99 -9.62 20.18
N ASP A 230 0.99 -9.91 21.02
CA ASP A 230 1.22 -10.50 22.35
C ASP A 230 1.72 -11.95 22.26
N ASP A 231 1.40 -12.66 21.18
CA ASP A 231 1.88 -14.02 20.91
C ASP A 231 3.25 -14.05 20.20
N GLY A 232 3.96 -12.92 20.19
CA GLY A 232 5.38 -12.83 19.86
C GLY A 232 5.71 -12.64 18.37
N LEU A 233 4.72 -12.29 17.54
CA LEU A 233 4.96 -11.97 16.13
C LEU A 233 5.30 -10.48 15.98
N TYR A 234 6.21 -10.22 15.06
CA TYR A 234 6.51 -8.90 14.51
C TYR A 234 5.83 -8.82 13.14
N ILE A 235 5.00 -7.80 12.93
CA ILE A 235 4.20 -7.63 11.72
C ILE A 235 4.49 -6.25 11.14
N ASN A 236 4.79 -6.16 9.86
CA ASN A 236 4.94 -4.91 9.14
C ASN A 236 3.94 -4.85 7.97
N ILE A 237 3.13 -3.79 7.90
CA ILE A 237 2.22 -3.53 6.78
C ILE A 237 2.72 -2.33 5.99
N HIS A 238 2.95 -2.52 4.70
CA HIS A 238 3.46 -1.46 3.83
C HIS A 238 3.03 -1.67 2.37
N GLU A 239 3.57 -0.88 1.45
CA GLU A 239 3.42 -1.05 0.01
C GLU A 239 4.76 -1.09 -0.73
N ALA A 240 4.75 -1.57 -1.97
CA ALA A 240 5.91 -1.57 -2.85
C ALA A 240 5.53 -1.20 -4.28
N ALA A 241 6.46 -0.55 -5.00
CA ALA A 241 6.27 -0.06 -6.36
C ALA A 241 5.10 0.93 -6.52
N LEU A 242 5.05 1.97 -5.67
CA LEU A 242 4.12 3.09 -5.77
C LEU A 242 4.41 3.94 -7.02
N ILE A 243 3.80 3.57 -8.15
CA ILE A 243 4.01 4.21 -9.46
C ILE A 243 2.63 4.43 -10.11
N ASN A 244 2.37 5.65 -10.59
CA ASN A 244 1.09 6.03 -11.24
C ASN A 244 -0.15 5.67 -10.39
N TYR A 245 -0.05 5.83 -9.07
CA TYR A 245 -1.09 5.52 -8.11
C TYR A 245 -0.96 6.43 -6.88
N ALA A 246 -2.03 6.57 -6.09
CA ALA A 246 -2.02 7.37 -4.87
C ALA A 246 -1.34 6.61 -3.71
N CYS A 247 -0.63 7.36 -2.85
CA CYS A 247 0.03 6.83 -1.65
C CYS A 247 -0.98 6.17 -0.70
N MET A 248 -0.63 5.01 -0.13
CA MET A 248 -1.47 4.26 0.80
C MET A 248 -1.13 4.57 2.26
N HIS A 249 -2.15 5.05 2.96
CA HIS A 249 -2.24 5.08 4.42
C HIS A 249 -3.08 3.91 4.93
N LEU A 250 -3.16 3.74 6.25
CA LEU A 250 -4.07 2.80 6.88
C LEU A 250 -5.02 3.54 7.81
N ASN A 251 -6.32 3.27 7.68
CA ASN A 251 -7.31 3.73 8.63
C ASN A 251 -7.75 2.56 9.50
N LEU A 252 -7.65 2.71 10.82
CA LEU A 252 -8.00 1.65 11.76
C LEU A 252 -9.46 1.76 12.21
N ASP A 253 -10.20 0.67 12.01
CA ASP A 253 -11.37 0.33 12.82
C ASP A 253 -10.88 -0.24 14.16
N ASP A 254 -10.84 0.63 15.17
CA ASP A 254 -10.31 0.34 16.51
C ASP A 254 -11.27 -0.47 17.39
N LYS A 255 -12.47 -0.80 16.90
CA LYS A 255 -13.40 -1.72 17.56
C LYS A 255 -13.19 -3.16 17.13
N ASN A 256 -12.88 -3.38 15.85
CA ASN A 256 -12.70 -4.71 15.26
C ASN A 256 -11.23 -5.07 14.98
N PHE A 257 -10.32 -4.11 15.19
CA PHE A 257 -8.89 -4.18 14.86
C PHE A 257 -8.65 -4.49 13.38
N VAL A 258 -9.34 -3.76 12.51
CA VAL A 258 -9.20 -3.89 11.05
C VAL A 258 -8.59 -2.62 10.49
N PHE A 259 -7.40 -2.73 9.93
CA PHE A 259 -6.89 -1.68 9.07
C PHE A 259 -7.50 -1.81 7.69
N GLN A 260 -7.89 -0.68 7.10
CA GLN A 260 -8.25 -0.59 5.69
C GLN A 260 -7.31 0.38 4.99
N SER A 261 -6.92 0.08 3.75
CA SER A 261 -6.22 1.02 2.88
C SER A 261 -6.98 2.35 2.80
N TRP A 262 -6.25 3.45 2.92
CA TRP A 262 -6.76 4.80 2.76
C TRP A 262 -5.82 5.58 1.85
N LEU A 263 -6.22 5.79 0.59
CA LEU A 263 -5.34 6.45 -0.36
C LEU A 263 -5.40 7.98 -0.22
N THR A 264 -4.31 8.65 -0.56
CA THR A 264 -4.26 10.13 -0.66
C THR A 264 -5.16 10.62 -1.81
N PRO A 265 -6.09 11.55 -1.56
CA PRO A 265 -6.89 12.15 -2.61
C PRO A 265 -6.12 13.20 -3.43
N ASP A 266 -6.53 13.41 -4.67
CA ASP A 266 -6.19 14.60 -5.45
C ASP A 266 -7.04 15.81 -5.02
N ALA A 267 -6.84 16.95 -5.67
CA ALA A 267 -7.59 18.18 -5.38
C ALA A 267 -9.11 18.06 -5.58
N ASN A 268 -9.59 17.05 -6.32
CA ASN A 268 -11.00 16.77 -6.55
C ASN A 268 -11.55 15.67 -5.62
N GLY A 269 -10.73 15.16 -4.69
CA GLY A 269 -11.11 14.07 -3.79
C GLY A 269 -11.02 12.67 -4.41
N THR A 270 -10.56 12.53 -5.66
CA THR A 270 -10.38 11.23 -6.31
C THR A 270 -9.04 10.61 -5.93
N LYS A 271 -8.95 9.29 -5.92
CA LYS A 271 -7.82 8.56 -5.32
C LYS A 271 -7.01 7.75 -6.34
N GLY A 272 -7.15 8.07 -7.61
CA GLY A 272 -6.39 7.45 -8.69
C GLY A 272 -7.15 7.47 -10.01
N ASN A 273 -6.53 8.02 -11.05
CA ASN A 273 -7.06 8.03 -12.41
C ASN A 273 -6.22 7.06 -13.25
N LEU A 274 -6.82 5.95 -13.69
CA LEU A 274 -6.11 4.85 -14.32
C LEU A 274 -6.67 4.55 -15.71
N GLN A 275 -5.81 4.05 -16.59
CA GLN A 275 -6.16 3.50 -17.89
C GLN A 275 -5.64 2.06 -17.98
N THR A 276 -6.49 1.11 -18.37
CA THR A 276 -6.08 -0.28 -18.57
C THR A 276 -5.21 -0.44 -19.82
N PRO A 277 -4.21 -1.35 -19.84
CA PRO A 277 -3.81 -2.21 -18.73
C PRO A 277 -3.07 -1.45 -17.62
N ALA A 278 -3.48 -1.66 -16.37
CA ALA A 278 -2.90 -1.00 -15.19
C ALA A 278 -2.75 -1.97 -14.02
N ARG A 279 -2.07 -1.53 -12.96
CA ARG A 279 -1.90 -2.28 -11.71
C ARG A 279 -1.86 -1.34 -10.53
N SER A 280 -2.35 -1.79 -9.39
CA SER A 280 -2.05 -1.12 -8.12
C SER A 280 -0.57 -1.37 -7.76
N PRO A 281 0.00 -0.57 -6.84
CA PRO A 281 1.16 -0.97 -6.07
C PRO A 281 0.90 -2.28 -5.33
N TRP A 282 1.96 -2.95 -4.93
CA TRP A 282 1.85 -4.10 -4.05
C TRP A 282 1.47 -3.65 -2.64
N ARG A 283 0.62 -4.41 -1.97
CA ARG A 283 0.40 -4.36 -0.52
C ARG A 283 1.18 -5.48 0.10
N THR A 284 1.91 -5.19 1.17
CA THR A 284 2.87 -6.10 1.79
C THR A 284 2.55 -6.31 3.25
N ILE A 285 2.66 -7.58 3.68
CA ILE A 285 2.58 -8.00 5.07
C ILE A 285 3.83 -8.83 5.35
N MET A 286 4.82 -8.25 6.03
CA MET A 286 5.97 -9.00 6.53
C MET A 286 5.64 -9.54 7.91
N VAL A 287 6.09 -10.76 8.21
CA VAL A 287 5.87 -11.39 9.52
C VAL A 287 7.01 -12.31 9.91
N SER A 288 7.46 -12.21 11.16
CA SER A 288 8.38 -13.16 11.77
C SER A 288 8.19 -13.22 13.28
N ASP A 289 8.66 -14.28 13.92
CA ASP A 289 8.87 -14.34 15.38
C ASP A 289 10.23 -13.78 15.82
N ASP A 290 11.01 -13.23 14.89
CA ASP A 290 12.26 -12.50 15.15
C ASP A 290 12.23 -11.13 14.47
N ALA A 291 12.41 -10.06 15.26
CA ALA A 291 12.42 -8.69 14.74
C ALA A 291 13.54 -8.44 13.71
N ARG A 292 14.65 -9.19 13.79
CA ARG A 292 15.79 -9.07 12.87
C ARG A 292 15.41 -9.48 11.45
N ASP A 293 14.49 -10.43 11.31
CA ASP A 293 14.04 -10.91 10.00
C ASP A 293 13.22 -9.86 9.25
N ILE A 294 12.55 -8.95 9.98
CA ILE A 294 11.83 -7.82 9.37
C ILE A 294 12.82 -6.87 8.70
N LEU A 295 13.94 -6.57 9.36
CA LEU A 295 15.02 -5.74 8.80
C LEU A 295 15.77 -6.45 7.65
N ALA A 296 15.97 -7.75 7.77
CA ALA A 296 16.64 -8.56 6.75
C ALA A 296 15.77 -8.85 5.51
N SER A 297 14.47 -8.53 5.57
CA SER A 297 13.55 -8.72 4.44
C SER A 297 13.96 -7.86 3.25
N ARG A 298 13.93 -8.45 2.05
CA ARG A 298 14.11 -7.76 0.76
C ARG A 298 12.86 -7.76 -0.10
N MET A 299 11.71 -8.13 0.50
CA MET A 299 10.44 -8.30 -0.20
C MET A 299 10.02 -7.03 -0.94
N THR A 300 10.17 -5.85 -0.32
CA THR A 300 9.85 -4.57 -0.98
C THR A 300 10.66 -4.36 -2.25
N LEU A 301 11.97 -4.62 -2.24
CA LEU A 301 12.82 -4.51 -3.42
C LEU A 301 12.46 -5.56 -4.49
N ASN A 302 12.26 -6.82 -4.08
CA ASN A 302 11.89 -7.94 -4.97
C ASN A 302 10.53 -7.76 -5.66
N LEU A 303 9.66 -6.90 -5.13
CA LEU A 303 8.36 -6.57 -5.72
C LEU A 303 8.42 -5.39 -6.71
N ASN A 304 9.54 -4.69 -6.79
CA ASN A 304 9.77 -3.66 -7.81
C ASN A 304 10.21 -4.28 -9.14
N GLU A 305 9.98 -3.55 -10.23
CA GLU A 305 10.52 -3.93 -11.54
C GLU A 305 12.06 -3.86 -11.53
N PRO A 306 12.76 -4.73 -12.28
CA PRO A 306 14.21 -4.63 -12.45
C PRO A 306 14.65 -3.24 -12.96
N THR A 307 15.93 -2.92 -12.74
CA THR A 307 16.50 -1.64 -13.19
C THR A 307 16.21 -1.36 -14.67
N LYS A 308 15.71 -0.15 -14.94
CA LYS A 308 15.55 0.38 -16.31
C LYS A 308 16.76 1.21 -16.75
N ILE A 309 17.74 1.41 -15.88
CA ILE A 309 18.98 2.13 -16.15
C ILE A 309 19.96 1.16 -16.80
N LYS A 310 20.29 1.39 -18.08
CA LYS A 310 21.18 0.51 -18.87
C LYS A 310 22.63 0.53 -18.40
N ASP A 311 23.13 1.69 -17.99
CA ASP A 311 24.47 1.87 -17.45
C ASP A 311 24.39 2.59 -16.09
N PRO A 312 24.50 1.86 -14.97
CA PRO A 312 24.49 2.44 -13.64
C PRO A 312 25.88 2.86 -13.13
N SER A 313 26.95 2.83 -13.95
CA SER A 313 28.34 3.06 -13.51
C SER A 313 28.62 4.43 -12.88
N TRP A 314 27.77 5.42 -13.17
CA TRP A 314 27.84 6.76 -12.59
C TRP A 314 27.17 6.87 -11.21
N ILE A 315 26.35 5.89 -10.82
CA ILE A 315 25.66 5.87 -9.52
C ILE A 315 26.64 5.37 -8.46
N LYS A 316 26.99 6.24 -7.51
CA LYS A 316 27.98 5.94 -6.46
C LYS A 316 27.52 6.43 -5.08
N PRO A 317 27.72 5.66 -4.00
CA PRO A 317 27.51 6.15 -2.64
C PRO A 317 28.31 7.43 -2.37
N THR A 318 27.70 8.40 -1.69
CA THR A 318 28.32 9.70 -1.40
C THR A 318 28.27 10.01 0.09
N LYS A 319 29.42 10.36 0.66
CA LYS A 319 29.55 10.96 1.99
C LYS A 319 29.84 12.44 1.80
N TYR A 320 29.08 13.33 2.44
CA TYR A 320 29.22 14.78 2.27
C TYR A 320 29.17 15.51 3.62
N VAL A 321 29.70 16.73 3.62
CA VAL A 321 29.43 17.78 4.61
C VAL A 321 28.81 18.96 3.87
N GLY A 322 28.13 19.87 4.56
CA GLY A 322 27.51 21.01 3.89
C GLY A 322 27.29 22.21 4.79
N VAL A 323 27.33 23.39 4.18
CA VAL A 323 26.76 24.63 4.71
C VAL A 323 25.25 24.40 4.77
N TRP A 324 24.77 23.98 5.93
CA TRP A 324 23.37 23.57 6.13
C TRP A 324 22.92 23.76 7.58
N TRP A 325 23.60 23.10 8.53
CA TRP A 325 23.21 23.10 9.94
C TRP A 325 23.16 24.50 10.58
N GLU A 326 24.00 25.42 10.09
CA GLU A 326 23.98 26.81 10.55
C GLU A 326 22.66 27.53 10.23
N MET A 327 21.97 27.19 9.15
CA MET A 327 20.64 27.74 8.86
C MET A 327 19.54 27.01 9.65
N ILE A 328 19.65 25.69 9.79
CA ILE A 328 18.70 24.90 10.60
C ILE A 328 18.67 25.39 12.06
N THR A 329 19.83 25.77 12.60
CA THR A 329 19.95 26.28 13.98
C THR A 329 19.68 27.78 14.12
N GLY A 330 19.51 28.51 13.02
CA GLY A 330 19.35 29.97 13.01
C GLY A 330 20.64 30.76 13.29
N LYS A 331 21.81 30.11 13.29
CA LYS A 331 23.12 30.77 13.39
C LYS A 331 23.39 31.66 12.16
N SER A 332 23.01 31.16 11.00
CA SER A 332 23.11 31.83 9.70
C SER A 332 21.76 31.77 9.00
N GLU A 333 21.61 32.55 7.93
CA GLU A 333 20.37 32.66 7.18
C GLU A 333 20.56 32.24 5.71
N TRP A 334 19.49 31.69 5.12
CA TRP A 334 19.48 31.36 3.69
C TRP A 334 19.43 32.62 2.82
N SER A 335 18.68 33.63 3.26
CA SER A 335 18.60 34.95 2.64
C SER A 335 19.98 35.60 2.52
N TYR A 336 20.07 36.56 1.62
CA TYR A 336 21.26 37.39 1.44
C TYR A 336 21.13 38.75 2.15
N THR A 337 19.91 39.30 2.16
CA THR A 337 19.57 40.64 2.63
C THR A 337 18.25 40.63 3.38
N ASP A 338 18.08 41.59 4.29
CA ASP A 338 16.80 41.90 4.97
C ASP A 338 16.16 43.18 4.41
N ASP A 339 16.78 43.83 3.41
CA ASP A 339 16.35 45.15 2.92
C ASP A 339 15.02 45.10 2.14
N LEU A 340 14.61 43.91 1.71
CA LEU A 340 13.48 43.72 0.80
C LEU A 340 12.37 42.91 1.48
N PRO A 341 11.11 43.40 1.45
CA PRO A 341 9.97 42.63 1.95
C PRO A 341 9.59 41.47 1.03
N SER A 342 9.96 41.53 -0.25
CA SER A 342 9.74 40.50 -1.27
C SER A 342 10.74 40.67 -2.42
N VAL A 343 10.80 39.68 -3.31
CA VAL A 343 11.75 39.66 -4.44
C VAL A 343 11.06 39.24 -5.73
N HIS A 344 11.51 39.81 -6.85
CA HIS A 344 11.08 39.47 -8.20
C HIS A 344 12.29 38.97 -8.99
N LEU A 345 12.31 37.68 -9.30
CA LEU A 345 13.43 37.06 -10.02
C LEU A 345 13.56 37.66 -11.43
N GLY A 346 14.74 38.19 -11.75
CA GLY A 346 15.02 38.90 -13.01
C GLY A 346 14.87 40.43 -12.93
N GLU A 347 14.26 40.96 -11.88
CA GLU A 347 14.08 42.41 -11.66
C GLU A 347 14.85 42.91 -10.43
N THR A 348 14.76 42.18 -9.32
CA THR A 348 15.48 42.51 -8.08
C THR A 348 16.99 42.42 -8.29
N ASP A 349 17.66 43.56 -8.23
CA ASP A 349 19.11 43.66 -8.36
C ASP A 349 19.80 43.45 -7.01
N TYR A 350 20.14 42.19 -6.69
CA TYR A 350 20.85 41.82 -5.46
C TYR A 350 22.27 42.43 -5.35
N SER A 351 22.83 42.99 -6.42
CA SER A 351 24.10 43.72 -6.32
C SER A 351 23.94 45.09 -5.66
N LYS A 352 22.70 45.59 -5.58
CA LYS A 352 22.36 46.91 -5.02
C LYS A 352 21.74 46.87 -3.63
N VAL A 353 21.48 45.68 -3.08
CA VAL A 353 20.98 45.52 -1.70
C VAL A 353 22.12 45.28 -0.73
N LYS A 354 21.91 45.60 0.55
CA LYS A 354 22.91 45.40 1.59
C LYS A 354 22.90 43.95 2.08
N PRO A 355 24.06 43.25 2.10
CA PRO A 355 24.13 41.94 2.74
C PRO A 355 23.90 42.06 4.25
N HIS A 356 23.07 41.20 4.84
CA HIS A 356 22.82 41.21 6.29
C HIS A 356 23.97 40.58 7.11
N GLY A 357 24.99 40.03 6.47
CA GLY A 357 26.20 39.49 7.12
C GLY A 357 26.07 38.06 7.67
N LYS A 358 24.84 37.56 7.84
CA LYS A 358 24.55 36.17 8.26
C LYS A 358 24.38 35.14 7.13
N HIS A 359 24.63 35.50 5.88
CA HIS A 359 24.44 34.56 4.76
C HIS A 359 25.51 33.44 4.81
N GLY A 360 25.09 32.21 5.09
CA GLY A 360 26.00 31.07 5.28
C GLY A 360 26.72 30.64 4.00
N ALA A 361 26.05 30.74 2.85
CA ALA A 361 26.56 30.21 1.57
C ALA A 361 27.50 31.17 0.82
N LYS A 362 28.44 31.81 1.54
CA LYS A 362 29.49 32.65 0.95
C LYS A 362 30.73 31.84 0.55
N THR A 363 31.41 32.25 -0.52
CA THR A 363 32.57 31.54 -1.08
C THR A 363 33.64 31.21 -0.05
N ALA A 364 33.95 32.13 0.87
CA ALA A 364 34.97 31.93 1.89
C ALA A 364 34.56 30.98 3.03
N ASN A 365 33.25 30.74 3.24
CA ASN A 365 32.76 29.77 4.23
C ASN A 365 32.64 28.36 3.62
N VAL A 366 32.38 28.29 2.32
CA VAL A 366 32.26 27.02 1.58
C VAL A 366 33.63 26.41 1.28
N LYS A 367 34.65 27.24 0.99
CA LYS A 367 36.05 26.82 0.83
C LYS A 367 36.66 26.49 2.18
#